data_AF-A0A510UKW0-F1
#
_entry.id   AF-A0A510UKW0-F1
#
_cell.length_a   1.000
_cell.length_b   1.000
_cell.length_c   1.000
_cell.angle_alpha   90.00
_cell.angle_beta   90.00
_cell.angle_gamma   90.00
#
_symmetry.space_group_name_H-M   'P 1'
#
loop_
_entity.id
_entity.type
_entity.pdbx_description
1 polymer ?
#
loop_
_entity_poly.entity_id
_entity_poly.type
_entity_poly.pdbx_seq_one_letter_code
_entity_poly.pdbx_strand_id
1 'polypeptide(L)'
;MHLELERLQEKLLKLASEANLELKLEVEEYELEPAQDDIHDELKSAYPDAAIVMGFHNEYLQRFFVLNYIENKTFEFIEVSRSNIFTSFATEGDDGEWDLDERETRKGEYW
;
A
#
# COMPACT_ATOMS: atom_id res chain seq x y z
N MET A 1 -6.44 -2.70 19.31
CA MET A 1 -7.59 -2.08 18.61
C MET A 1 -7.39 -2.45 17.15
N HIS A 2 -8.11 -3.46 16.63
CA HIS A 2 -8.05 -3.78 15.20
C HIS A 2 -8.85 -2.71 14.45
N LEU A 3 -8.22 -2.05 13.48
CA LEU A 3 -8.97 -1.34 12.46
C LEU A 3 -9.52 -2.40 11.50
N GLU A 4 -10.82 -2.35 11.21
CA GLU A 4 -11.45 -3.24 10.23
C GLU A 4 -10.82 -3.02 8.85
N LEU A 5 -10.57 -4.10 8.11
CA LEU A 5 -9.86 -4.11 6.82
C LEU A 5 -10.41 -3.07 5.82
N GLU A 6 -11.74 -2.91 5.78
CA GLU A 6 -12.42 -1.91 4.93
C GLU A 6 -11.98 -0.48 5.25
N ARG A 7 -11.83 -0.14 6.54
CA ARG A 7 -11.34 1.19 6.95
C ARG A 7 -9.88 1.41 6.59
N LEU A 8 -9.06 0.36 6.63
CA LEU A 8 -7.66 0.47 6.19
C LEU A 8 -7.56 0.66 4.69
N GLN A 9 -8.43 0.02 3.90
CA GLN A 9 -8.52 0.24 2.45
C GLN A 9 -8.97 1.66 2.10
N GLU A 10 -9.98 2.20 2.79
CA GLU A 10 -10.39 3.60 2.62
C GLU A 10 -9.25 4.58 2.95
N LYS A 11 -8.52 4.32 4.04
CA LYS A 11 -7.35 5.13 4.44
C LYS A 11 -6.22 5.08 3.43
N LEU A 12 -5.93 3.89 2.89
CA LEU A 12 -4.92 3.70 1.86
C LEU A 12 -5.23 4.53 0.61
N LEU A 13 -6.49 4.53 0.16
CA LEU A 13 -6.94 5.33 -0.97
C LEU A 13 -6.80 6.83 -0.72
N LYS A 14 -7.21 7.29 0.46
CA LYS A 14 -7.10 8.70 0.86
C LYS A 14 -5.65 9.16 0.91
N LEU A 15 -4.80 8.40 1.60
CA LEU A 15 -3.36 8.68 1.70
C LEU A 15 -2.72 8.78 0.31
N ALA A 16 -3.03 7.84 -0.58
CA ALA A 16 -2.46 7.86 -1.91
C ALA A 16 -2.90 9.08 -2.73
N SER A 17 -4.18 9.46 -2.64
CA SER A 17 -4.68 10.68 -3.29
C SER A 17 -3.98 11.94 -2.77
N GLU A 18 -3.75 12.05 -1.46
CA GLU A 18 -3.08 13.21 -0.84
C GLU A 18 -1.59 13.25 -1.19
N ALA A 19 -0.95 12.08 -1.31
CA ALA A 19 0.42 11.92 -1.75
C ALA A 19 0.62 12.18 -3.26
N ASN A 20 -0.43 12.59 -3.98
CA ASN A 20 -0.46 12.75 -5.43
C ASN A 20 -0.07 11.45 -6.17
N LEU A 21 -0.37 10.30 -5.56
CA LEU A 21 -0.26 8.97 -6.14
C LEU A 21 -1.64 8.64 -6.71
N GLU A 22 -1.81 8.80 -8.02
CA GLU A 22 -3.07 8.42 -8.68
C GLU A 22 -3.19 6.90 -8.70
N LEU A 23 -3.88 6.34 -7.70
CA LEU A 23 -4.21 4.92 -7.65
C LEU A 23 -5.51 4.67 -8.39
N LYS A 24 -5.40 4.03 -9.55
CA LYS A 24 -6.56 3.41 -10.19
C LYS A 24 -6.70 2.00 -9.61
N LEU A 25 -7.74 1.81 -8.79
CA LEU A 25 -8.15 0.51 -8.29
C LEU A 25 -9.16 -0.09 -9.29
N GLU A 26 -8.69 -0.91 -10.22
CA GLU A 26 -9.59 -1.81 -10.97
C GLU A 26 -9.70 -3.12 -10.17
N VAL A 27 -10.60 -3.14 -9.18
CA VAL A 27 -10.88 -4.34 -8.36
C VAL A 27 -11.84 -5.30 -9.08
N GLU A 28 -12.52 -4.84 -10.14
CA GLU A 28 -13.35 -5.70 -10.97
C GLU A 28 -12.48 -6.38 -12.05
N GLU A 29 -12.26 -7.69 -11.90
CA GLU A 29 -11.80 -8.64 -12.93
C GLU A 29 -10.31 -8.75 -13.30
N TYR A 30 -9.37 -8.64 -12.35
CA TYR A 30 -8.03 -9.21 -12.56
C TYR A 30 -7.84 -10.49 -11.73
N GLU A 31 -7.84 -11.64 -12.41
CA GLU A 31 -7.12 -12.81 -11.90
C GLU A 31 -5.64 -12.40 -11.82
N LEU A 32 -5.07 -12.42 -10.60
CA LEU A 32 -3.65 -12.18 -10.42
C LEU A 32 -2.87 -13.16 -11.29
N GLU A 33 -1.87 -12.67 -12.02
CA GLU A 33 -0.91 -13.56 -12.65
C GLU A 33 -0.22 -14.40 -11.55
N PRO A 34 0.21 -15.65 -11.81
CA PRO A 34 0.80 -16.50 -10.78
C PRO A 34 1.93 -15.83 -9.97
N ALA A 35 2.82 -15.08 -10.64
CA ALA A 35 3.89 -14.33 -9.98
C ALA A 35 3.37 -13.18 -9.08
N GLN A 36 2.20 -12.63 -9.39
CA GLN A 36 1.56 -11.61 -8.56
C GLN A 36 0.85 -12.22 -7.35
N ASP A 37 0.29 -13.42 -7.52
CA ASP A 37 -0.34 -14.19 -6.45
C ASP A 37 0.69 -14.57 -5.36
N ASP A 38 1.86 -15.08 -5.79
CA ASP A 38 2.99 -15.37 -4.90
C ASP A 38 3.40 -14.14 -4.06
N ILE A 39 3.53 -12.98 -4.71
CA ILE A 39 3.89 -11.72 -4.02
C ILE A 39 2.80 -11.29 -3.04
N HIS A 40 1.54 -11.38 -3.45
CA HIS A 40 0.42 -11.02 -2.60
C HIS A 40 0.34 -11.91 -1.35
N ASP A 41 0.59 -13.20 -1.49
CA ASP A 41 0.65 -14.15 -0.37
C ASP A 41 1.85 -13.87 0.55
N GLU A 42 3.02 -13.54 0.00
CA GLU A 42 4.17 -13.09 0.79
C GLU A 42 3.85 -11.82 1.58
N LEU A 43 3.21 -10.83 0.95
CA LEU A 43 2.82 -9.58 1.61
C LEU A 43 1.78 -9.83 2.70
N LYS A 44 0.79 -10.71 2.47
CA LYS A 44 -0.17 -11.11 3.51
C LYS A 44 0.49 -11.86 4.66
N SER A 45 1.48 -12.68 4.39
CA SER A 45 2.23 -13.40 5.42
C SER A 45 3.07 -12.44 6.27
N ALA A 46 3.72 -11.47 5.63
CA ALA A 46 4.54 -10.45 6.30
C ALA A 46 3.70 -9.41 7.05
N TYR A 47 2.55 -9.02 6.51
CA TYR A 47 1.67 -7.97 7.02
C TYR A 47 0.22 -8.49 7.13
N PRO A 48 -0.08 -9.40 8.06
CA PRO A 48 -1.37 -10.09 8.14
C PRO A 48 -2.55 -9.17 8.43
N ASP A 49 -2.29 -8.03 9.06
CA ASP A 49 -3.31 -7.05 9.47
C ASP A 49 -3.33 -5.79 8.58
N ALA A 50 -2.53 -5.77 7.52
CA ALA A 50 -2.44 -4.61 6.62
C ALA A 50 -3.50 -4.65 5.53
N ALA A 51 -3.91 -3.45 5.07
CA ALA A 51 -4.63 -3.35 3.81
C ALA A 51 -3.63 -3.52 2.67
N ILE A 52 -3.84 -4.54 1.84
CA ILE A 52 -3.03 -4.81 0.65
C ILE A 52 -3.95 -4.69 -0.56
N VAL A 53 -3.58 -3.86 -1.52
CA VAL A 53 -4.30 -3.73 -2.80
C VAL A 53 -3.31 -3.71 -3.95
N MET A 54 -3.73 -4.25 -5.09
CA MET A 54 -3.07 -4.00 -6.35
C MET A 54 -3.69 -2.75 -6.99
N GLY A 55 -2.85 -1.89 -7.55
CA GLY A 55 -3.29 -0.75 -8.32
C GLY A 55 -2.28 -0.37 -9.38
N PHE A 56 -2.63 0.65 -10.15
CA PHE A 56 -1.72 1.25 -11.14
C PHE A 56 -1.12 2.53 -10.60
N HIS A 57 0.19 2.70 -10.80
CA HIS A 57 0.89 3.97 -10.63
C HIS A 57 1.18 4.56 -12.01
N ASN A 58 0.71 5.79 -12.27
CA ASN A 58 0.85 6.50 -13.54
C ASN A 58 0.34 5.69 -14.75
N GLU A 59 -0.83 5.05 -14.63
CA GLU A 59 -1.56 4.31 -15.70
C GLU A 59 -0.87 3.08 -16.32
N TYR A 60 0.42 2.84 -16.06
CA TYR A 60 1.19 1.81 -16.78
C TYR A 60 1.94 0.83 -15.88
N LEU A 61 2.06 1.12 -14.58
CA LEU A 61 2.85 0.30 -13.66
C LEU A 61 1.95 -0.31 -12.58
N GLN A 62 1.70 -1.61 -12.71
CA GLN A 62 1.09 -2.39 -11.64
C GLN A 62 2.02 -2.45 -10.44
N ARG A 63 1.48 -2.12 -9.26
CA ARG A 63 2.17 -2.16 -7.98
C ARG A 63 1.22 -2.68 -6.90
N PHE A 64 1.79 -3.33 -5.90
CA PHE A 64 1.08 -3.54 -4.65
C PHE A 64 1.29 -2.34 -3.74
N PHE A 65 0.23 -1.98 -3.04
CA PHE A 65 0.23 -0.96 -2.01
C PHE A 65 -0.21 -1.60 -0.72
N VAL A 66 0.61 -1.45 0.31
CA VAL A 66 0.37 -1.98 1.66
C VAL A 66 0.25 -0.79 2.61
N LEU A 67 -0.82 -0.77 3.40
CA LEU A 67 -0.95 0.13 4.54
C LEU A 67 -1.02 -0.70 5.81
N ASN A 68 0.07 -0.71 6.56
CA ASN A 68 0.19 -1.43 7.83
C ASN A 68 0.08 -0.44 8.99
N TYR A 69 -0.81 -0.70 9.95
CA TYR A 69 -0.93 0.14 11.13
C TYR A 69 0.16 -0.22 12.15
N ILE A 70 0.90 0.78 12.62
CA ILE A 70 1.95 0.60 13.63
C ILE A 70 1.38 0.97 15.01
N GLU A 71 1.34 2.27 15.32
CA GLU A 71 0.84 2.82 16.58
C GLU A 71 0.54 4.31 16.44
N ASN A 72 -0.25 4.90 17.36
CA ASN A 72 -0.47 6.34 17.46
C ASN A 72 -0.83 7.03 16.13
N LYS A 73 -1.76 6.44 15.36
CA LYS A 73 -2.13 6.93 14.01
C LYS A 73 -0.97 7.01 13.01
N THR A 74 0.12 6.30 13.28
CA THR A 74 1.24 6.11 12.37
C THR A 74 1.07 4.81 11.63
N PHE A 75 1.27 4.87 10.33
CA PHE A 75 1.12 3.78 9.40
C PHE A 75 2.41 3.64 8.59
N GLU A 76 2.73 2.41 8.25
CA GLU A 76 3.74 2.10 7.26
C GLU A 76 3.04 1.95 5.91
N PHE A 77 3.39 2.82 4.97
CA PHE A 77 2.92 2.81 3.59
C PHE A 77 4.00 2.21 2.70
N ILE A 78 3.72 1.06 2.10
CA ILE A 78 4.68 0.33 1.28
C ILE A 78 4.16 0.23 -0.16
N GLU A 79 4.94 0.73 -1.11
CA GLU A 79 4.73 0.49 -2.53
C GLU A 79 5.69 -0.61 -3.00
N VAL A 80 5.16 -1.71 -3.49
CA VAL A 80 5.96 -2.81 -4.06
C VAL A 80 5.80 -2.80 -5.57
N SER A 81 6.91 -2.60 -6.25
CA SER A 81 7.04 -2.72 -7.70
C SER A 81 7.91 -3.90 -8.07
N ARG A 82 7.95 -4.23 -9.36
CA ARG A 82 8.79 -5.28 -9.94
C ARG A 82 10.25 -5.31 -9.45
N SER A 83 10.82 -4.15 -9.16
CA SER A 83 12.27 -4.02 -8.92
C SER A 83 12.61 -3.23 -7.67
N ASN A 84 11.62 -2.62 -7.02
CA ASN A 84 11.83 -1.73 -5.89
C ASN A 84 10.67 -1.85 -4.90
N ILE A 85 11.01 -1.79 -3.62
CA ILE A 85 10.10 -1.49 -2.53
C ILE A 85 10.35 -0.05 -2.12
N PHE A 86 9.27 0.71 -1.99
CA PHE A 86 9.30 2.03 -1.38
C PHE A 86 8.54 1.94 -0.07
N THR A 87 9.17 2.32 1.03
CA THR A 87 8.52 2.36 2.35
C THR A 87 8.51 3.80 2.83
N SER A 88 7.34 4.25 3.25
CA SER A 88 7.15 5.55 3.86
C SER A 88 6.39 5.44 5.17
N PHE A 89 6.66 6.36 6.10
CA PHE A 89 5.83 6.52 7.29
C PHE A 89 4.78 7.59 7.03
N ALA A 90 3.52 7.21 7.25
CA ALA A 90 2.37 8.07 7.08
C ALA A 90 1.71 8.29 8.45
N THR A 91 1.58 9.55 8.88
CA THR A 91 0.92 9.90 10.13
C THR A 91 -0.36 10.65 9.84
N GLU A 92 -1.49 10.14 10.37
CA GLU A 92 -2.79 10.80 10.22
C GLU A 92 -2.95 11.87 11.32
N GLY A 93 -3.05 13.13 10.88
CA GLY A 93 -3.34 14.28 11.71
C GLY A 93 -4.74 14.24 12.34
N ASP A 94 -4.99 15.14 13.30
CA ASP A 94 -6.30 15.25 13.95
C ASP A 94 -7.37 15.92 13.07
N ASP A 95 -6.93 16.71 12.08
CA ASP A 95 -7.74 17.26 10.99
C ASP A 95 -8.01 16.25 9.86
N GLY A 96 -7.36 15.08 9.94
CA GLY A 96 -7.43 14.02 8.94
C GLY A 96 -6.54 14.25 7.72
N GLU A 97 -5.66 15.26 7.74
CA GLU A 97 -4.57 15.40 6.77
C GLU A 97 -3.46 14.39 7.06
N TRP A 98 -2.76 13.93 6.02
CA TRP A 98 -1.67 12.97 6.17
C TRP A 98 -0.31 13.64 6.00
N ASP A 99 0.59 13.35 6.94
CA ASP A 99 2.00 13.70 6.81
C ASP A 99 2.83 12.47 6.39
N LEU A 100 3.76 12.65 5.46
CA LEU A 100 4.59 11.59 4.87
C LEU A 100 6.06 11.94 5.09
N ASP A 101 6.65 11.35 6.12
CA ASP A 101 7.87 11.91 6.72
C ASP A 101 9.18 11.34 6.15
N GLU A 102 9.15 10.20 5.46
CA GLU A 102 10.36 9.64 4.85
C GLU A 102 10.02 8.63 3.75
N ARG A 103 10.85 8.51 2.70
CA ARG A 103 10.72 7.46 1.66
C ARG A 103 12.02 6.67 1.57
N GLU A 104 12.07 5.52 2.22
CA GLU A 104 13.15 4.56 2.02
C GLU A 104 12.92 3.81 0.70
N THR A 105 13.96 3.68 -0.11
CA THR A 105 13.93 2.86 -1.33
C THR A 105 14.86 1.67 -1.17
N ARG A 106 14.31 0.47 -1.27
CA ARG A 106 15.05 -0.78 -1.27
C ARG A 106 14.89 -1.47 -2.62
N LYS A 107 15.93 -2.18 -3.06
CA LYS A 107 15.77 -3.10 -4.20
C LYS A 107 14.76 -4.17 -3.79
N GLY A 108 13.71 -4.28 -4.58
CA GLY A 108 12.77 -5.39 -4.51
C GLY A 108 13.24 -6.45 -5.50
N GLU A 109 13.35 -7.68 -5.05
CA GLU A 109 13.56 -8.83 -5.94
C GLU A 109 12.21 -9.48 -6.26
N TYR A 110 11.22 -8.65 -6.60
CA TYR A 110 9.86 -9.11 -6.82
C TYR A 110 9.57 -9.32 -8.30
N TRP A 111 10.25 -10.30 -8.92
CA TRP A 111 9.85 -11.22 -10.01
C TRP A 111 10.88 -12.36 -10.03
#